data_AF-A0A950MNQ3-F1
#
_entry.id   AF-A0A950MNQ3-F1
#
_cell.length_a   1.000
_cell.length_b   1.000
_cell.length_c   1.000
_cell.angle_alpha   90.00
_cell.angle_beta   90.00
_cell.angle_gamma   90.00
#
_symmetry.space_group_name_H-M   'P 1'
#
loop_
_entity.id
_entity.type
_entity.pdbx_description
1 polymer ?
#
loop_
_entity_poly.entity_id
_entity_poly.type
_entity_poly.pdbx_seq_one_letter_code
_entity_poly.pdbx_strand_id
1 'polypeptide(L)'
;MKPALFACVLITGTLFGRAALAQEPPSPSPEPTPVPLITPAPNQLESPTPAPPGQQLTANPQSVQSNIGVSKSVAIGGASGALTVTVDPKIASVSASGSNVTIAPLMNGRATVHVVDAAGATVDIFLRVAPNAATINRQVLVKVTGDADQNFVQSEINLAVRQAVNANPGTTSNVGLISPPPSPFNIGINTVSACR
;
A
#
# COMPACT_ATOMS: atom_id res chain seq x y z
N MET A 1 0.78 -27.64 -26.46
CA MET A 1 -0.59 -27.90 -25.96
C MET A 1 -0.61 -27.61 -24.47
N LYS A 2 -1.47 -26.67 -24.04
CA LYS A 2 -1.85 -26.47 -22.63
C LYS A 2 -2.98 -27.45 -22.33
N PRO A 3 -3.15 -27.91 -21.07
CA PRO A 3 -4.24 -27.31 -20.32
C PRO A 3 -3.94 -27.02 -18.85
N ALA A 4 -4.66 -26.04 -18.34
CA ALA A 4 -4.77 -25.67 -16.94
C ALA A 4 -5.73 -26.61 -16.21
N LEU A 5 -5.47 -26.89 -14.94
CA LEU A 5 -6.39 -27.58 -14.04
C LEU A 5 -6.86 -26.60 -12.96
N PHE A 6 -8.10 -26.17 -13.11
CA PHE A 6 -8.91 -25.50 -12.09
C PHE A 6 -9.59 -26.60 -11.27
N ALA A 7 -9.43 -26.59 -9.95
CA ALA A 7 -10.22 -27.43 -9.04
C ALA A 7 -11.20 -26.54 -8.28
N CYS A 8 -12.48 -26.67 -8.62
CA CYS A 8 -13.62 -26.13 -7.90
C CYS A 8 -14.11 -27.23 -6.96
N VAL A 9 -14.15 -26.97 -5.65
CA VAL A 9 -14.70 -27.87 -4.64
C VAL A 9 -15.99 -27.26 -4.13
N LEU A 10 -17.12 -27.93 -4.42
CA LEU A 10 -18.44 -27.60 -3.89
C LEU A 10 -18.80 -28.67 -2.85
N ILE A 11 -18.97 -28.25 -1.60
CA ILE A 11 -19.34 -29.12 -0.48
C ILE A 11 -20.87 -29.19 -0.42
N THR A 12 -21.43 -30.36 -0.74
CA THR A 12 -22.84 -30.69 -0.49
C THR A 12 -23.00 -31.22 0.93
N GLY A 13 -23.76 -30.49 1.75
CA GLY A 13 -24.22 -30.96 3.06
C GLY A 13 -25.70 -31.30 3.02
N THR A 14 -26.03 -32.58 3.17
CA THR A 14 -27.39 -33.09 3.40
C THR A 14 -27.58 -33.27 4.91
N LEU A 15 -28.70 -32.79 5.48
CA LEU A 15 -29.10 -33.20 6.82
C LEU A 15 -30.59 -33.56 6.88
N PHE A 16 -30.82 -34.74 7.44
CA PHE A 16 -32.07 -35.44 7.68
C PHE A 16 -33.02 -34.70 8.65
N GLY A 17 -34.32 -34.88 8.44
CA GLY A 17 -35.35 -34.66 9.45
C GLY A 17 -36.63 -35.43 9.10
N ARG A 18 -36.88 -36.55 9.81
CA ARG A 18 -38.11 -37.37 9.71
C ARG A 18 -39.20 -36.85 10.64
N ALA A 19 -40.42 -37.29 10.32
CA ALA A 19 -41.59 -37.54 11.15
C ALA A 19 -42.62 -36.41 11.32
N ALA A 20 -43.86 -36.67 10.89
CA ALA A 20 -45.01 -36.79 11.79
C ALA A 20 -46.26 -37.20 10.98
N LEU A 21 -47.12 -37.96 11.64
CA LEU A 21 -48.31 -38.65 11.14
C LEU A 21 -49.46 -37.68 10.83
N ALA A 22 -50.31 -38.10 9.88
CA ALA A 22 -51.55 -37.43 9.51
C ALA A 22 -52.58 -37.49 10.65
N GLN A 23 -53.26 -36.36 10.91
CA GLN A 23 -54.39 -36.25 11.83
C GLN A 23 -55.52 -35.48 11.13
N GLU A 24 -56.73 -36.03 11.22
CA GLU A 24 -57.97 -35.61 10.55
C GLU A 24 -58.48 -34.20 10.92
N PRO A 25 -59.33 -33.57 10.08
CA PRO A 25 -59.87 -32.24 10.31
C PRO A 25 -61.21 -32.27 11.08
N PRO A 26 -61.37 -31.52 12.18
CA PRO A 26 -62.69 -31.21 12.72
C PRO A 26 -63.23 -29.86 12.23
N SER A 27 -64.46 -29.95 11.71
CA SER A 27 -65.57 -28.99 11.51
C SER A 27 -65.38 -27.48 11.84
N PRO A 28 -65.91 -26.57 10.99
CA PRO A 28 -65.93 -25.14 11.27
C PRO A 28 -66.94 -24.79 12.38
N SER A 29 -66.50 -23.95 13.32
CA SER A 29 -67.31 -23.32 14.38
C SER A 29 -67.82 -21.95 13.91
N PRO A 30 -69.05 -21.52 14.26
CA PRO A 30 -69.65 -20.30 13.74
C PRO A 30 -68.86 -19.04 14.08
N GLU A 31 -68.78 -18.15 13.09
CA GLU A 31 -68.14 -16.85 13.11
C GLU A 31 -68.78 -15.94 14.18
N PRO A 32 -68.02 -15.45 15.17
CA PRO A 32 -68.52 -14.50 16.15
C PRO A 32 -68.67 -13.11 15.52
N THR A 33 -69.80 -12.48 15.83
CA THR A 33 -70.18 -11.10 15.54
C THR A 33 -68.99 -10.10 15.60
N PRO A 34 -68.82 -9.21 14.60
CA PRO A 34 -67.72 -8.25 14.60
C PRO A 34 -67.82 -7.31 15.81
N VAL A 35 -66.85 -7.43 16.71
CA VAL A 35 -66.57 -6.43 17.74
C VAL A 35 -66.01 -5.18 17.04
N PRO A 36 -66.44 -3.96 17.39
CA PRO A 36 -65.89 -2.74 16.81
C PRO A 36 -64.37 -2.70 17.02
N LEU A 37 -63.65 -2.65 15.89
CA LEU A 37 -62.20 -2.50 15.85
C LEU A 37 -61.83 -1.12 16.41
N ILE A 38 -61.38 -1.10 17.66
CA ILE A 38 -60.65 0.05 18.20
C ILE A 38 -59.33 0.07 17.40
N THR A 39 -59.24 1.00 16.45
CA THR A 39 -58.03 1.17 15.63
C THR A 39 -56.88 1.48 16.59
N PRO A 40 -55.84 0.63 16.71
CA PRO A 40 -54.66 1.00 17.47
C PRO A 40 -54.06 2.23 16.79
N ALA A 41 -53.81 3.28 17.59
CA ALA A 41 -53.10 4.46 17.13
C ALA A 41 -51.83 4.04 16.36
N PRO A 42 -51.48 4.71 15.25
CA PRO A 42 -50.30 4.36 14.48
C PRO A 42 -49.12 4.33 15.43
N ASN A 43 -48.53 3.14 15.57
CA ASN A 43 -47.32 2.93 16.33
C ASN A 43 -46.32 3.93 15.77
N GLN A 44 -45.99 4.97 16.56
CA GLN A 44 -45.07 6.00 16.13
C GLN A 44 -43.77 5.27 15.81
N LEU A 45 -43.46 5.22 14.52
CA LEU A 45 -42.19 4.73 14.01
C LEU A 45 -41.14 5.51 14.80
N GLU A 46 -40.39 4.82 15.66
CA GLU A 46 -39.32 5.44 16.44
C GLU A 46 -38.45 6.22 15.45
N SER A 47 -38.41 7.53 15.63
CA SER A 47 -37.56 8.41 14.84
C SER A 47 -36.15 7.82 14.90
N PRO A 48 -35.51 7.45 13.78
CA PRO A 48 -34.18 6.89 13.82
C PRO A 48 -33.28 7.89 14.52
N THR A 49 -32.76 7.50 15.70
CA THR A 49 -31.74 8.27 16.40
C THR A 49 -30.60 8.50 15.43
N PRO A 50 -30.18 9.76 15.18
CA PRO A 50 -29.07 10.04 14.28
C PRO A 50 -27.84 9.22 14.71
N ALA A 51 -27.31 8.41 13.81
CA ALA A 51 -26.05 7.71 14.06
C ALA A 51 -24.97 8.75 14.41
N PRO A 52 -24.11 8.49 15.42
CA PRO A 52 -23.02 9.38 15.78
C PRO A 52 -22.20 9.75 14.53
N PRO A 53 -21.73 11.00 14.38
CA PRO A 53 -20.84 11.35 13.27
C PRO A 53 -19.63 10.41 13.31
N GLY A 54 -19.50 9.59 12.26
CA GLY A 54 -18.41 8.64 12.12
C GLY A 54 -17.06 9.36 12.25
N GLN A 55 -16.12 8.76 12.96
CA GLN A 55 -14.78 9.31 13.12
C GLN A 55 -14.13 9.47 11.75
N GLN A 56 -13.73 10.69 11.38
CA GLN A 56 -13.14 10.98 10.07
C GLN A 56 -11.63 10.71 10.08
N LEU A 57 -11.14 9.96 9.10
CA LEU A 57 -9.71 9.80 8.88
C LEU A 57 -9.12 11.01 8.15
N THR A 58 -7.87 11.34 8.46
CA THR A 58 -7.11 12.40 7.78
C THR A 58 -5.76 11.86 7.34
N ALA A 59 -5.25 12.32 6.19
CA ALA A 59 -3.95 11.90 5.68
C ALA A 59 -3.01 13.10 5.53
N ASN A 60 -1.79 12.98 6.03
CA ASN A 60 -0.75 13.99 5.90
C ASN A 60 0.55 13.37 5.37
N PRO A 61 0.97 13.69 4.13
CA PRO A 61 0.26 14.51 3.13
C PRO A 61 -0.88 13.74 2.43
N GLN A 62 -1.92 14.46 1.99
CA GLN A 62 -3.03 13.87 1.20
C GLN A 62 -2.67 13.65 -0.29
N SER A 63 -1.58 14.27 -0.75
CA SER A 63 -1.03 14.04 -2.09
C SER A 63 0.46 13.72 -2.00
N VAL A 64 0.86 12.60 -2.58
CA VAL A 64 2.24 12.13 -2.60
C VAL A 64 2.77 12.18 -4.03
N GLN A 65 3.88 12.88 -4.21
CA GLN A 65 4.66 12.81 -5.43
C GLN A 65 5.95 12.06 -5.12
N SER A 66 6.25 11.02 -5.91
CA SER A 66 7.45 10.24 -5.71
C SER A 66 8.03 9.70 -7.02
N ASN A 67 9.26 9.24 -6.91
CA ASN A 67 10.04 8.62 -7.97
C ASN A 67 10.01 7.10 -7.82
N ILE A 68 10.25 6.38 -8.92
CA ILE A 68 10.26 4.91 -8.91
C ILE A 68 11.36 4.42 -7.97
N GLY A 69 11.02 3.52 -7.05
CA GLY A 69 11.95 2.97 -6.06
C GLY A 69 12.24 3.88 -4.85
N VAL A 70 11.59 5.04 -4.74
CA VAL A 70 11.71 5.94 -3.58
C VAL A 70 10.46 5.84 -2.72
N SER A 71 10.57 5.18 -1.57
CA SER A 71 9.45 5.05 -0.64
C SER A 71 9.13 6.37 0.07
N LYS A 72 7.84 6.59 0.35
CA LYS A 72 7.33 7.73 1.11
C LYS A 72 6.43 7.25 2.22
N SER A 73 6.45 7.94 3.36
CA SER A 73 5.54 7.69 4.47
C SER A 73 4.44 8.75 4.49
N VAL A 74 3.22 8.32 4.82
CA VAL A 74 2.05 9.19 5.03
C VAL A 74 1.48 8.89 6.41
N ALA A 75 1.28 9.93 7.21
CA ALA A 75 0.65 9.81 8.52
C ALA A 75 -0.87 9.84 8.39
N ILE A 76 -1.55 8.93 9.08
CA ILE A 76 -3.02 8.82 9.14
C ILE A 76 -3.49 9.24 10.52
N GLY A 77 -4.25 10.33 10.59
CA GLY A 77 -4.87 10.83 11.81
C GLY A 77 -6.30 10.31 11.97
N GLY A 78 -6.72 10.10 13.22
CA GLY A 78 -8.11 9.70 13.54
C GLY A 78 -8.39 8.20 13.43
N ALA A 79 -7.38 7.36 13.21
CA ALA A 79 -7.52 5.90 13.16
C ALA A 79 -7.78 5.31 14.55
N SER A 80 -8.73 4.38 14.63
CA SER A 80 -9.16 3.66 15.84
C SER A 80 -8.76 2.19 15.86
N GLY A 81 -7.77 1.79 15.05
CA GLY A 81 -7.32 0.42 14.98
C GLY A 81 -6.30 0.17 13.87
N ALA A 82 -6.22 -1.10 13.45
CA ALA A 82 -5.36 -1.51 12.36
C ALA A 82 -5.86 -0.95 11.02
N LEU A 83 -4.94 -0.39 10.25
CA LEU A 83 -5.24 0.18 8.94
C LEU A 83 -5.11 -0.89 7.85
N THR A 84 -6.13 -0.97 7.01
CA THR A 84 -6.11 -1.71 5.75
C THR A 84 -5.85 -0.74 4.62
N VAL A 85 -4.83 -1.01 3.80
CA VAL A 85 -4.42 -0.11 2.72
C VAL A 85 -4.41 -0.84 1.40
N THR A 86 -5.00 -0.24 0.38
CA THR A 86 -5.04 -0.81 -0.97
C THR A 86 -4.65 0.23 -2.03
N VAL A 87 -4.01 -0.23 -3.10
CA VAL A 87 -3.59 0.54 -4.26
C VAL A 87 -3.46 -0.40 -5.45
N ASP A 88 -3.42 0.11 -6.68
CA ASP A 88 -3.04 -0.68 -7.85
C ASP A 88 -1.61 -1.26 -7.68
N PRO A 89 -1.46 -2.59 -7.56
CA PRO A 89 -0.16 -3.23 -7.32
C PRO A 89 0.80 -3.11 -8.49
N LYS A 90 0.34 -2.73 -9.70
CA LYS A 90 1.22 -2.44 -10.83
C LYS A 90 1.96 -1.11 -10.65
N ILE A 91 1.38 -0.18 -9.92
CA ILE A 91 1.90 1.19 -9.76
C ILE A 91 2.70 1.35 -8.48
N ALA A 92 2.24 0.76 -7.36
CA ALA A 92 2.93 0.86 -6.07
C ALA A 92 2.63 -0.35 -5.17
N SER A 93 3.54 -0.63 -4.24
CA SER A 93 3.24 -1.45 -3.06
C SER A 93 3.06 -0.56 -1.83
N VAL A 94 2.21 -1.00 -0.90
CA VAL A 94 1.86 -0.26 0.32
C VAL A 94 1.90 -1.16 1.53
N SER A 95 2.29 -0.59 2.67
CA SER A 95 2.24 -1.27 3.96
C SER A 95 1.85 -0.27 5.05
N ALA A 96 0.93 -0.65 5.93
CA ALA A 96 0.62 0.13 7.12
C ALA A 96 1.38 -0.42 8.34
N SER A 97 1.86 0.49 9.17
CA SER A 97 2.44 0.19 10.48
C SER A 97 1.97 1.24 11.48
N GLY A 98 1.11 0.82 12.40
CA GLY A 98 0.37 1.74 13.29
C GLY A 98 -0.41 2.76 12.46
N SER A 99 -0.16 4.04 12.72
CA SER A 99 -0.79 5.17 12.02
C SER A 99 -0.01 5.66 10.79
N ASN A 100 1.02 4.93 10.33
CA ASN A 100 1.80 5.31 9.17
C ASN A 100 1.58 4.35 8.00
N VAL A 101 1.47 4.91 6.79
CA VAL A 101 1.39 4.16 5.54
C VAL A 101 2.65 4.43 4.73
N THR A 102 3.43 3.39 4.50
CA THR A 102 4.59 3.44 3.61
C THR A 102 4.16 3.04 2.20
N ILE A 103 4.42 3.92 1.24
CA ILE A 103 4.13 3.75 -0.18
C ILE A 103 5.47 3.58 -0.91
N ALA A 104 5.65 2.46 -1.61
CA ALA A 104 6.81 2.16 -2.44
C ALA A 104 6.40 2.12 -3.92
N PRO A 105 6.68 3.17 -4.71
CA PRO A 105 6.32 3.23 -6.12
C PRO A 105 7.13 2.24 -6.97
N LEU A 106 6.44 1.52 -7.85
CA LEU A 106 6.98 0.50 -8.73
C LEU A 106 7.02 0.94 -10.20
N MET A 107 6.00 1.68 -10.66
CA MET A 107 5.87 2.10 -12.05
C MET A 107 5.39 3.54 -12.16
N ASN A 108 5.78 4.23 -13.23
CA ASN A 108 5.27 5.57 -13.54
C ASN A 108 3.76 5.55 -13.75
N GLY A 109 3.07 6.56 -13.23
CA GLY A 109 1.62 6.62 -13.32
C GLY A 109 0.98 7.47 -12.23
N ARG A 110 -0.33 7.31 -12.10
CA ARG A 110 -1.13 7.91 -11.04
C ARG A 110 -1.99 6.81 -10.42
N ALA A 111 -2.13 6.84 -9.10
CA ALA A 111 -2.98 5.91 -8.37
C ALA A 111 -3.64 6.64 -7.20
N THR A 112 -4.72 6.06 -6.68
CA THR A 112 -5.31 6.45 -5.41
C THR A 112 -5.01 5.33 -4.41
N VAL A 113 -4.44 5.69 -3.27
CA VAL A 113 -4.26 4.77 -2.15
C VAL A 113 -5.48 4.91 -1.25
N HIS A 114 -6.23 3.83 -1.10
CA HIS A 114 -7.41 3.77 -0.25
C HIS A 114 -6.99 3.21 1.11
N VAL A 115 -7.24 3.97 2.17
CA VAL A 115 -6.98 3.58 3.56
C VAL A 115 -8.31 3.40 4.27
N VAL A 116 -8.48 2.27 4.94
CA VAL A 116 -9.66 1.92 5.72
C VAL A 116 -9.23 1.52 7.12
N ASP A 117 -9.86 2.09 8.14
CA ASP A 117 -9.65 1.71 9.54
C ASP A 117 -10.57 0.54 9.94
N ALA A 118 -10.26 -0.10 11.07
CA ALA A 118 -11.07 -1.16 11.68
C ALA A 118 -12.54 -0.72 11.95
N ALA A 119 -12.78 0.57 12.20
CA ALA A 119 -14.13 1.13 12.36
C ALA A 119 -14.85 1.41 11.02
N GLY A 120 -14.21 1.14 9.88
CA GLY A 120 -14.79 1.37 8.54
C GLY A 120 -14.65 2.81 8.03
N ALA A 121 -13.98 3.69 8.77
CA ALA A 121 -13.65 5.04 8.31
C ALA A 121 -12.63 4.97 7.15
N THR A 122 -12.76 5.87 6.17
CA THR A 122 -11.94 5.83 4.94
C THR A 122 -11.24 7.16 4.67
N VAL A 123 -10.05 7.09 4.05
CA VAL A 123 -9.35 8.25 3.49
C VAL A 123 -8.58 7.86 2.24
N ASP A 124 -8.60 8.74 1.25
CA ASP A 124 -7.92 8.57 -0.03
C ASP A 124 -6.68 9.47 -0.13
N ILE A 125 -5.58 8.89 -0.60
CA ILE A 125 -4.32 9.61 -0.85
C ILE A 125 -4.03 9.56 -2.35
N PHE A 126 -3.80 10.73 -2.94
CA PHE A 126 -3.44 10.82 -4.36
C PHE A 126 -1.95 10.57 -4.56
N LEU A 127 -1.61 9.53 -5.31
CA LEU A 127 -0.23 9.19 -5.67
C LEU A 127 0.07 9.58 -7.12
N ARG A 128 1.15 10.33 -7.32
CA ARG A 128 1.75 10.56 -8.63
C ARG A 128 3.17 10.03 -8.64
N VAL A 129 3.45 9.10 -9.55
CA VAL A 129 4.78 8.50 -9.74
C VAL A 129 5.41 9.06 -11.00
N ALA A 130 6.51 9.79 -10.82
CA ALA A 130 7.30 10.35 -11.91
C ALA A 130 8.43 9.38 -12.31
N PRO A 131 8.83 9.37 -13.59
CA PRO A 131 10.04 8.67 -14.00
C PRO A 131 11.26 9.26 -13.27
N ASN A 132 12.28 8.44 -13.07
CA ASN A 132 13.56 8.92 -12.53
C ASN A 132 14.24 9.79 -13.58
N ALA A 133 14.61 11.01 -13.21
CA ALA A 133 15.32 11.93 -14.10
C ALA A 133 16.76 11.46 -14.36
N ALA A 134 17.36 10.79 -13.37
CA ALA A 134 18.63 10.10 -13.49
C ALA A 134 18.66 8.87 -12.58
N THR A 135 19.45 7.87 -12.96
CA THR A 135 19.81 6.76 -12.08
C THR A 135 21.30 6.84 -11.77
N ILE A 136 21.66 6.71 -10.50
CA ILE A 136 23.05 6.65 -10.05
C ILE A 136 23.29 5.24 -9.52
N ASN A 137 24.35 4.59 -9.98
CA ASN A 137 24.77 3.34 -9.36
C ASN A 137 25.24 3.63 -7.92
N ARG A 138 24.67 2.92 -6.93
CA ARG A 138 25.00 3.12 -5.51
C ARG A 138 26.45 2.78 -5.17
N GLN A 139 27.15 2.09 -6.06
CA GLN A 139 28.57 1.78 -5.92
C GLN A 139 29.31 2.25 -7.17
N VAL A 140 30.27 3.15 -6.97
CA VAL A 140 31.21 3.58 -7.99
C VAL A 140 32.58 3.08 -7.55
N LEU A 141 33.11 2.08 -8.26
CA LEU A 141 34.44 1.57 -7.99
C LEU A 141 35.46 2.46 -8.72
N VAL A 142 36.28 3.18 -7.97
CA VAL A 142 37.37 4.00 -8.52
C VAL A 142 38.68 3.29 -8.20
N LYS A 143 39.41 2.90 -9.25
CA LYS A 143 40.77 2.34 -9.11
C LYS A 143 41.78 3.45 -9.40
N VAL A 144 42.47 3.89 -8.36
CA VAL A 144 43.60 4.82 -8.46
C VAL A 144 44.90 4.03 -8.28
N THR A 145 45.85 4.21 -9.17
CA THR A 145 47.17 3.54 -9.10
C THR A 145 48.29 4.58 -9.11
N GLY A 146 49.27 4.43 -8.21
CA GLY A 146 50.42 5.33 -8.07
C GLY A 146 50.30 6.30 -6.88
N ASP A 147 51.28 7.21 -6.77
CA ASP A 147 51.32 8.27 -5.75
C ASP A 147 50.40 9.43 -6.15
N ALA A 148 49.10 9.22 -6.04
CA ALA A 148 48.09 10.23 -6.30
C ALA A 148 47.92 11.17 -5.09
N ASP A 149 47.99 12.48 -5.32
CA ASP A 149 47.62 13.47 -4.30
C ASP A 149 46.10 13.56 -4.13
N GLN A 150 45.66 14.20 -3.04
CA GLN A 150 44.25 14.27 -2.66
C GLN A 150 43.38 14.99 -3.71
N ASN A 151 43.92 15.97 -4.43
CA ASN A 151 43.16 16.69 -5.46
C ASN A 151 42.94 15.80 -6.68
N PHE A 152 43.95 15.03 -7.07
CA PHE A 152 43.83 14.04 -8.15
C PHE A 152 42.79 12.97 -7.82
N VAL A 153 42.82 12.41 -6.61
CA VAL A 153 41.82 11.42 -6.17
C VAL A 153 40.41 12.00 -6.20
N GLN A 154 40.23 13.26 -5.76
CA GLN A 154 38.93 13.93 -5.82
C GLN A 154 38.45 14.17 -7.25
N SER A 155 39.34 14.57 -8.18
CA SER A 155 38.94 14.76 -9.58
C SER A 155 38.52 13.45 -10.23
N GLU A 156 39.24 12.35 -9.97
CA GLU A 156 38.89 11.02 -10.49
C GLU A 156 37.57 10.51 -9.91
N ILE A 157 37.33 10.69 -8.60
CA ILE A 157 36.04 10.34 -7.99
C ILE A 157 34.91 11.16 -8.60
N ASN A 158 35.08 12.48 -8.74
CA ASN A 158 34.06 13.35 -9.35
C ASN A 158 33.78 12.96 -10.81
N LEU A 159 34.80 12.59 -11.57
CA LEU A 159 34.65 12.11 -12.94
C LEU A 159 33.91 10.78 -12.99
N ALA A 160 34.31 9.81 -12.17
CA ALA A 160 33.68 8.50 -12.10
C ALA A 160 32.21 8.59 -11.66
N VAL A 161 31.89 9.45 -10.70
CA VAL A 161 30.50 9.72 -10.28
C VAL A 161 29.70 10.36 -11.41
N ARG A 162 30.26 11.34 -12.13
CA ARG A 162 29.59 11.95 -13.30
C ARG A 162 29.33 10.93 -14.40
N GLN A 163 30.28 10.03 -14.69
CA GLN A 163 30.10 8.95 -15.66
C GLN A 163 29.09 7.89 -15.20
N ALA A 164 29.02 7.63 -13.90
CA ALA A 164 28.08 6.67 -13.33
C ALA A 164 26.63 7.20 -13.27
N VAL A 165 26.42 8.51 -13.46
CA VAL A 165 25.09 9.11 -13.53
C VAL A 165 24.52 8.93 -14.94
N ASN A 166 23.58 8.00 -15.09
CA ASN A 166 22.78 7.88 -16.30
C ASN A 166 21.59 8.85 -16.21
N ALA A 167 21.76 10.04 -16.76
CA ALA A 167 20.73 11.07 -16.81
C ALA A 167 19.91 10.98 -18.11
N ASN A 168 18.59 11.18 -18.00
CA ASN A 168 17.74 11.31 -19.17
C ASN A 168 18.01 12.65 -19.89
N PRO A 169 17.81 12.73 -21.22
CA PRO A 169 17.95 13.98 -21.97
C PRO A 169 17.18 15.12 -21.31
N GLY A 170 17.83 16.28 -21.14
CA GLY A 170 17.25 17.46 -20.49
C GLY A 170 17.41 17.55 -18.97
N THR A 171 18.10 16.58 -18.34
CA THR A 171 18.36 16.61 -16.88
C THR A 171 19.73 17.23 -16.59
N THR A 172 19.80 18.19 -15.65
CA THR A 172 21.08 18.70 -15.13
C THR A 172 21.48 17.95 -13.87
N SER A 173 22.66 17.33 -13.89
CA SER A 173 23.24 16.67 -12.71
C SER A 173 24.18 17.64 -12.00
N ASN A 174 23.87 17.99 -10.75
CA ASN A 174 24.79 18.72 -9.88
C ASN A 174 25.40 17.72 -8.88
N VAL A 175 26.71 17.48 -8.98
CA VAL A 175 27.45 16.66 -8.02
C VAL A 175 28.02 17.61 -6.97
N GLY A 176 27.49 17.54 -5.75
CA GLY A 176 28.03 18.31 -4.63
C GLY A 176 29.45 17.89 -4.28
N LEU A 177 30.16 18.75 -3.54
CA LEU A 177 31.51 18.43 -3.07
C LEU A 177 31.47 17.16 -2.21
N ILE A 178 32.24 16.16 -2.62
CA ILE A 178 32.43 14.93 -1.84
C ILE A 178 33.53 15.23 -0.84
N SER A 179 33.19 15.25 0.46
CA SER A 179 34.22 15.39 1.50
C SER A 179 35.12 14.15 1.48
N PRO A 180 36.44 14.30 1.38
CA PRO A 180 37.34 13.17 1.49
C PRO A 180 37.21 12.54 2.89
N PRO A 181 37.28 11.21 3.01
CA PRO A 181 37.37 10.58 4.31
C PRO A 181 38.68 11.00 5.02
N PRO A 182 38.69 11.00 6.36
CA PRO A 182 39.89 11.33 7.12
C PRO A 182 41.03 10.34 6.83
N SER A 183 42.22 10.87 6.61
CA SER A 183 43.45 10.10 6.38
C SER A 183 43.85 9.27 7.62
N PRO A 184 44.53 8.11 7.46
CA PRO A 184 44.98 7.52 6.20
C PRO A 184 43.90 6.67 5.51
N PHE A 185 43.83 6.78 4.18
CA PHE A 185 43.04 5.89 3.33
C PHE A 185 43.59 4.47 3.44
N ASN A 186 42.87 3.57 4.13
CA ASN A 186 43.16 2.14 4.05
C ASN A 186 42.66 1.64 2.68
N ILE A 187 43.54 1.67 1.69
CA ILE A 187 43.32 0.97 0.41
C ILE A 187 43.45 -0.53 0.71
N GLY A 188 42.32 -1.20 0.97
CA GLY A 188 42.27 -2.64 1.02
C GLY A 188 42.60 -3.22 -0.34
N ILE A 189 43.87 -3.57 -0.56
CA ILE A 189 44.31 -4.36 -1.71
C ILE A 189 43.67 -5.75 -1.54
N ASN A 190 42.49 -5.97 -2.13
CA ASN A 190 42.00 -7.32 -2.34
C ASN A 190 42.86 -7.96 -3.43
N THR A 191 43.93 -8.61 -3.01
CA THR A 191 44.78 -9.45 -3.85
C THR A 191 43.91 -10.49 -4.54
N VAL A 192 43.77 -10.38 -5.86
CA VAL A 192 43.19 -11.47 -6.66
C VAL A 192 44.27 -12.54 -6.79
N SER A 193 44.23 -13.54 -5.91
CA SER A 193 44.97 -14.78 -6.13
C SER A 193 44.41 -15.45 -7.37
N ALA A 194 45.23 -15.55 -8.41
CA ALA A 194 44.96 -16.46 -9.51
C ALA A 194 45.03 -17.90 -8.96
N CYS A 195 43.90 -18.60 -8.96
CA CYS A 195 43.93 -20.06 -8.90
C CYS A 195 44.62 -20.57 -10.18
N ARG A 196 45.68 -21.35 -10.00
CA ARG A 196 46.28 -22.19 -11.03
C ARG A 196 45.28 -23.21 -11.55
#